data_AF-A0A2R6JRD8-F1
#
_entry.id   AF-A0A2R6JRD8-F1
#
_cell.length_a   1.000
_cell.length_b   1.000
_cell.length_c   1.000
_cell.angle_alpha   90.00
_cell.angle_beta   90.00
_cell.angle_gamma   90.00
#
_symmetry.space_group_name_H-M   'P 1'
#
loop_
_entity.id
_entity.type
_entity.pdbx_description
1 polymer ?
#
loop_
_entity_poly.entity_id
_entity_poly.type
_entity_poly.pdbx_seq_one_letter_code
_entity_poly.pdbx_strand_id
1 'polypeptide(L)' 'MLAVVPVAPFSTDEDTRILPASQLELRIERDETPVELLADDRTAGSVVPGESVRVGRDGTLSVAVVDASKRQVK' A
#
# COMPACT_ATOMS: atom_id res chain seq x y z
N MET A 1 -4.22 8.49 -4.91
CA MET A 1 -3.45 8.79 -3.69
C MET A 1 -3.19 7.47 -2.98
N LEU A 2 -2.13 7.38 -2.20
CA LEU A 2 -1.80 6.20 -1.40
C LEU A 2 -1.73 6.60 0.07
N ALA A 3 -2.21 5.76 0.97
CA ALA A 3 -2.01 5.90 2.41
C ALA A 3 -0.92 4.92 2.86
N VAL A 4 0.00 5.40 3.70
CA VAL A 4 1.03 4.57 4.34
C VAL A 4 0.75 4.58 5.83
N VAL A 5 0.47 3.41 6.38
CA VAL A 5 0.12 3.19 7.78
C VAL A 5 1.10 2.18 8.37
N PRO A 6 1.96 2.59 9.31
CA PRO A 6 2.83 1.67 10.03
C PRO A 6 2.00 0.68 10.86
N VAL A 7 2.40 -0.58 10.85
CA VAL A 7 1.77 -1.63 11.66
C VAL A 7 2.64 -1.89 12.88
N ALA A 8 2.06 -1.69 14.06
CA ALA A 8 2.76 -1.83 15.34
C ALA A 8 4.12 -1.11 15.39
N PRO A 9 4.17 0.21 15.11
CA PRO A 9 5.42 0.94 15.14
C PRO A 9 5.99 0.97 16.57
N PHE A 10 7.32 0.86 16.67
CA PHE A 10 8.01 1.02 17.95
C PHE A 10 8.06 2.49 18.39
N SER A 11 8.03 3.43 17.43
CA SER A 11 7.95 4.86 17.71
C SER A 11 6.49 5.29 17.84
N THR A 12 6.20 6.09 18.86
CA THR A 12 4.86 6.65 19.10
C THR A 12 4.58 7.91 18.27
N ASP A 13 5.58 8.43 17.55
CA ASP A 13 5.48 9.64 16.71
C ASP A 13 5.36 9.29 15.21
N GLU A 14 4.76 8.13 14.90
CA GLU A 14 4.53 7.72 13.53
C GLU A 14 3.12 8.06 13.07
N ASP A 15 3.02 9.15 12.30
CA ASP A 15 1.77 9.57 11.66
C ASP A 15 1.46 8.78 10.39
N THR A 16 0.17 8.54 10.16
CA THR A 16 -0.33 8.09 8.85
C THR A 16 -0.02 9.14 7.80
N ARG A 17 0.59 8.72 6.68
CA ARG A 17 0.95 9.64 5.59
C ARG A 17 0.09 9.39 4.36
N ILE A 18 -0.44 10.47 3.78
CA ILE A 18 -1.13 10.44 2.49
C ILE A 18 -0.18 11.00 1.43
N LEU A 19 0.13 10.20 0.41
CA LEU A 19 1.12 10.52 -0.62
C LEU A 19 0.49 10.49 -2.01
N PRO A 20 1.02 11.26 -2.97
CA PRO A 20 0.71 11.08 -4.38
C PRO A 20 0.94 9.61 -4.79
N ALA A 21 0.04 9.07 -5.62
CA ALA A 21 0.21 7.71 -6.14
C ALA A 21 1.26 7.62 -7.26
N SER A 22 1.90 8.74 -7.61
CA SER A 22 3.01 8.79 -8.56
C SER A 22 4.22 8.12 -7.93
N GLN A 23 4.45 6.86 -8.30
CA GLN A 23 5.63 6.02 -8.00
C GLN A 23 6.22 6.23 -6.60
N LEU A 24 5.57 5.62 -5.60
CA LEU A 24 6.15 5.50 -4.27
C LEU A 24 7.24 4.42 -4.29
N GLU A 25 8.36 4.70 -3.63
CA GLU A 25 9.42 3.71 -3.37
C GLU A 25 9.52 3.46 -1.87
N LEU A 26 9.52 2.19 -1.49
CA LEU A 26 9.66 1.71 -0.11
C LEU A 26 10.92 0.87 -0.03
N ARG A 27 11.74 1.07 1.00
CA ARG A 27 12.95 0.28 1.23
C ARG A 27 12.87 -0.40 2.59
N ILE A 28 13.25 -1.67 2.65
CA ILE A 28 13.30 -2.43 3.90
C ILE A 28 14.70 -2.31 4.52
N GLU A 29 14.75 -1.75 5.73
CA GLU A 29 15.96 -1.72 6.55
C GLU A 29 15.82 -2.78 7.66
N ARG A 30 16.54 -3.89 7.50
CA ARG A 30 16.64 -5.00 8.46
C ARG A 30 18.04 -5.60 8.33
N ASP A 31 18.51 -6.28 9.38
CA ASP A 31 19.87 -6.82 9.36
C ASP A 31 20.00 -8.08 8.49
N GLU A 32 19.04 -9.02 8.55
CA GLU A 32 19.26 -10.32 7.92
C GLU A 32 18.04 -10.94 7.24
N THR A 33 16.86 -10.94 7.87
CA THR A 33 15.76 -11.76 7.37
C THR A 33 14.92 -11.03 6.30
N PRO A 34 14.62 -11.69 5.16
CA PRO A 34 13.61 -11.19 4.22
C PRO A 34 12.24 -10.99 4.88
N VAL A 35 11.40 -10.17 4.25
CA VAL A 35 9.98 -9.98 4.63
C VAL A 35 9.07 -10.45 3.50
N GLU A 36 7.90 -10.97 3.86
CA GLU A 36 6.87 -11.25 2.86
C GLU A 36 6.15 -9.95 2.47
N LEU A 37 5.95 -9.77 1.17
CA LEU A 37 5.09 -8.73 0.61
C LEU A 37 3.71 -9.33 0.35
N LEU A 38 2.71 -8.78 1.02
CA LEU A 38 1.32 -9.19 0.85
C LEU A 38 0.55 -8.17 0.00
N ALA A 39 -0.28 -8.65 -0.92
CA ALA A 39 -1.27 -7.86 -1.65
C ALA A 39 -2.62 -8.60 -1.58
N ASP A 40 -3.66 -7.90 -1.15
CA ASP A 40 -5.01 -8.48 -0.95
C ASP A 40 -5.00 -9.78 -0.12
N ASP A 41 -4.23 -9.77 0.98
CA ASP A 41 -4.07 -10.90 1.91
C ASP A 41 -3.43 -12.15 1.27
N ARG A 42 -2.67 -11.96 0.19
CA ARG A 42 -1.96 -13.02 -0.53
C ARG A 42 -0.49 -12.68 -0.65
N THR A 43 0.38 -13.70 -0.56
CA THR A 43 1.81 -13.55 -0.81
C THR A 43 2.06 -13.14 -2.26
N ALA A 44 2.52 -11.92 -2.45
CA ALA A 44 2.95 -11.39 -3.74
C ALA A 44 4.44 -11.66 -3.99
N GLY A 45 5.23 -11.82 -2.92
CA GLY A 45 6.66 -12.16 -3.01
C GLY A 45 7.39 -12.02 -1.68
N SER A 46 8.71 -12.10 -1.75
CA SER A 46 9.63 -11.84 -0.64
C SER A 46 10.53 -10.67 -1.01
N VAL A 47 10.82 -9.78 -0.05
CA VAL A 47 11.68 -8.61 -0.22
C VAL A 47 12.90 -8.79 0.68
N VAL A 48 14.09 -8.78 0.09
CA VAL A 48 15.33 -8.91 0.87
C VAL A 48 15.72 -7.55 1.49
N PRO A 49 16.47 -7.53 2.61
CA PRO A 49 16.93 -6.27 3.17
C PRO A 49 17.73 -5.43 2.16
N GLY A 50 17.47 -4.13 2.14
CA GLY A 50 18.09 -3.20 1.21
C GLY A 50 17.44 -3.14 -0.18
N GLU A 51 16.55 -4.06 -0.53
CA GLU A 51 15.77 -4.03 -1.77
C GLU A 51 14.66 -2.96 -1.72
N SER A 52 14.42 -2.33 -2.87
CA SER A 52 13.36 -1.34 -3.05
C SER A 52 12.11 -1.95 -3.68
N VAL A 53 10.96 -1.68 -3.09
CA VAL A 53 9.62 -1.99 -3.61
C VAL A 53 9.00 -0.73 -4.19
N ARG A 54 8.53 -0.82 -5.44
CA ARG A 54 7.82 0.29 -6.10
C ARG A 54 6.32 0.05 -6.08
N VAL A 55 5.58 1.03 -5.57
CA VAL A 55 4.11 1.02 -5.54
C VAL A 55 3.60 2.07 -6.52
N GLY A 56 2.72 1.64 -7.42
CA GLY A 56 2.13 2.49 -8.44
C GLY A 56 0.71 2.06 -8.78
N ARG A 57 0.00 2.92 -9.48
CA ARG A 57 -1.32 2.57 -10.03
C ARG A 57 -1.12 1.61 -11.19
N ASP A 58 -1.81 0.47 -11.12
CA ASP A 58 -1.91 -0.46 -12.24
C ASP A 58 -3.33 -0.44 -12.83
N GLY A 59 -3.39 -0.22 -14.14
CA GLY A 59 -4.62 -0.25 -14.93
C GLY A 59 -5.83 0.53 -14.38
N THR A 60 -6.99 0.04 -14.77
CA THR A 60 -8.31 0.48 -14.33
C THR A 60 -9.23 -0.73 -14.17
N LEU A 61 -10.07 -0.70 -13.15
CA LEU A 61 -11.13 -1.70 -12.97
C LEU A 61 -12.47 -1.07 -13.35
N SER A 62 -13.16 -1.65 -14.33
CA SER A 62 -14.53 -1.27 -14.66
C SER A 62 -15.49 -1.94 -13.69
N VAL A 63 -16.36 -1.13 -13.07
CA VAL A 63 -17.34 -1.61 -12.08
C VAL A 63 -18.75 -1.29 -12.57
N ALA A 64 -19.65 -2.27 -12.52
CA ALA A 64 -21.07 -2.05 -12.76
C ALA A 64 -21.73 -1.43 -11.51
N VAL A 65 -22.57 -0.43 -11.70
CA VAL A 65 -23.26 0.28 -10.61
C VAL A 65 -24.76 0.11 -10.76
N VAL A 66 -25.43 -0.36 -9.72
CA VAL A 66 -26.91 -0.40 -9.64
C VAL A 66 -27.48 0.92 -9.13
N ASP A 67 -28.73 1.23 -9.45
CA ASP A 67 -29.36 2.49 -9.04
C ASP A 67 -29.33 2.71 -7.52
N ALA A 68 -29.51 1.64 -6.73
CA ALA A 68 -29.44 1.69 -5.27
C ALA A 68 -28.04 2.09 -4.72
N SER A 69 -26.97 1.94 -5.50
CA SER A 69 -25.59 2.29 -5.10
C SER A 69 -25.18 3.69 -5.55
N LYS A 70 -26.00 4.40 -6.34
CA LYS A 70 -25.69 5.76 -6.77
C LYS A 70 -25.79 6.69 -5.58
N ARG A 71 -24.73 7.45 -5.29
CA ARG A 71 -24.73 8.48 -4.25
C ARG A 71 -25.82 9.50 -4.58
N GLN A 72 -26.86 9.58 -3.76
CA GLN A 72 -27.87 10.63 -3.89
C GLN A 72 -27.23 11.95 -3.46
N VAL A 73 -26.96 12.84 -4.42
CA VAL A 73 -26.61 14.21 -4.12
C VAL A 73 -27.92 14.93 -3.81
N LYS A 74 -28.07 15.38 -2.57
CA LYS A 74 -29.17 16.23 -2.14
C LYS A 74 -28.85 17.69 -2.44
#